data_AF-H9UIX7-F1
#
_entry.id   AF-H9UIX7-F1
#
_cell.length_a   1.000
_cell.length_b   1.000
_cell.length_c   1.000
_cell.angle_alpha   90.00
_cell.angle_beta   90.00
_cell.angle_gamma   90.00
#
_symmetry.space_group_name_H-M   'P 1'
#
loop_
_entity.id
_entity.type
_entity.pdbx_description
1 polymer ?
#
loop_
_entity_poly.entity_id
_entity_poly.type
_entity_poly.pdbx_seq_one_letter_code
_entity_poly.pdbx_strand_id
1 'polypeptide(L)'
;MKFKVSGKFKALVRTILVLVPLLSIALSFVTLPLEVAVPVSIALTALSFLLNRFVFTYVVFHVMPMPSEGMHTHVLGSSWITEDPATMEGLGFVIIYKYKDVAKEAFNMLKSWNYGRVIDASENITFRAVREGGGKYSIFLYPGNRLKSLQESETRAKELYGSDSHINIRVAKVYEQFCFDYSTDELKKKCIEAIPYLSELLLKVGYVENGEIQLYSKRGFRLKNFTLRDRVDPMLGEIERSIKWGNPAKKLPEINQALVKRVNQRLKENT
;
A
#
# COMPACT_ATOMS: atom_id res chain seq x y z
N MET A 1 -7.21 14.73 -20.03
CA MET A 1 -6.68 15.02 -21.39
C MET A 1 -5.73 13.89 -21.78
N LYS A 2 -6.08 13.04 -22.75
CA LYS A 2 -5.26 11.90 -23.20
C LYS A 2 -4.46 12.35 -24.43
N PHE A 3 -3.16 12.61 -24.29
CA PHE A 3 -2.28 12.72 -25.46
C PHE A 3 -2.01 11.31 -25.98
N LYS A 4 -2.87 10.84 -26.88
CA LYS A 4 -2.64 9.61 -27.64
C LYS A 4 -1.70 10.00 -28.78
N VAL A 5 -0.39 9.91 -28.56
CA VAL A 5 0.58 9.96 -29.67
C VAL A 5 0.24 8.75 -30.55
N SER A 6 -0.35 9.00 -31.73
CA SER A 6 -0.77 7.91 -32.61
C SER A 6 0.45 7.07 -32.99
N GLY A 7 0.28 5.75 -33.15
CA GLY A 7 1.40 4.85 -33.53
C GLY A 7 2.15 5.30 -34.79
N LYS A 8 1.49 6.05 -35.68
CA LYS A 8 2.09 6.69 -36.86
C LYS A 8 3.13 7.76 -36.49
N PHE A 9 2.88 8.53 -35.43
CA PHE A 9 3.79 9.55 -34.94
C PHE A 9 5.02 8.94 -34.24
N LYS A 10 4.87 7.78 -33.58
CA LYS A 10 6.01 7.02 -33.02
C LYS A 10 6.97 6.55 -34.10
N ALA A 11 6.46 5.99 -35.19
CA ALA A 11 7.27 5.56 -36.33
C ALA A 11 8.00 6.77 -36.97
N LEU A 12 7.28 7.86 -37.23
CA LEU A 12 7.83 9.09 -37.77
C LEU A 12 8.96 9.67 -36.89
N VAL A 13 8.71 9.81 -35.59
CA VAL A 13 9.69 10.36 -34.64
C VAL A 13 10.90 9.44 -34.51
N ARG A 14 10.71 8.11 -34.52
CA ARG A 14 11.84 7.15 -34.52
C ARG A 14 12.67 7.28 -35.80
N THR A 15 12.03 7.44 -36.96
CA THR A 15 12.73 7.65 -38.23
C THR A 15 13.51 8.96 -38.23
N ILE A 16 12.93 10.06 -37.74
CA ILE A 16 13.62 11.36 -37.61
C ILE A 16 14.82 11.26 -36.66
N LEU A 17 14.65 10.61 -35.50
CA LEU A 17 15.71 10.41 -34.50
C LEU A 17 16.84 9.50 -34.97
N VAL A 18 16.68 8.75 -36.07
CA VAL A 18 17.75 7.95 -36.68
C VAL A 18 18.37 8.66 -37.88
N LEU A 19 17.54 9.23 -38.78
CA LEU A 19 18.01 9.84 -40.00
C LEU A 19 18.71 11.18 -39.78
N VAL A 20 18.17 12.06 -38.91
CA VAL A 20 18.77 13.38 -38.66
C VAL A 20 20.19 13.28 -38.09
N PRO A 21 20.47 12.40 -37.11
CA PRO A 21 21.83 12.22 -36.61
C PRO A 21 22.77 11.63 -37.65
N LEU A 22 22.33 10.62 -38.42
CA LEU A 22 23.14 10.02 -39.48
C LEU A 22 23.53 11.05 -40.55
N LEU A 23 22.57 11.86 -41.00
CA LEU A 23 22.82 12.93 -41.96
C LEU A 23 23.72 14.02 -41.36
N SER A 24 23.52 14.38 -40.09
CA SER A 24 24.36 15.37 -39.41
C SER A 24 25.80 14.89 -39.23
N ILE A 25 26.01 13.61 -38.92
CA ILE A 25 27.33 12.97 -38.85
C ILE A 25 27.98 12.98 -40.22
N ALA A 26 27.30 12.48 -41.25
CA ALA A 26 27.82 12.46 -42.62
C ALA A 26 28.19 13.87 -43.11
N LEU A 27 27.34 14.86 -42.85
CA LEU A 27 27.62 16.25 -43.21
C LEU A 27 28.84 16.78 -42.46
N SER A 28 29.00 16.46 -41.17
CA SER A 28 30.14 16.92 -40.38
C SER A 28 31.49 16.47 -40.95
N PHE A 29 31.59 15.26 -41.49
CA PHE A 29 32.80 14.75 -42.14
C PHE A 29 33.07 15.38 -43.51
N VAL A 30 32.04 15.93 -44.17
CA VAL A 30 32.19 16.65 -45.45
C VAL A 30 32.56 18.12 -45.22
N THR A 31 32.03 18.75 -44.17
CA THR A 31 32.16 20.20 -43.96
C THR A 31 33.25 20.60 -42.98
N LEU A 32 33.67 19.72 -42.06
CA LEU A 32 34.61 20.05 -40.99
C LEU A 32 35.93 19.26 -41.13
N PRO A 33 37.06 19.84 -40.69
CA PRO A 33 38.30 19.10 -40.51
C PRO A 33 38.11 17.91 -39.56
N LEU A 34 38.87 16.84 -39.79
CA LEU A 34 38.71 15.56 -39.08
C LEU A 34 38.80 15.70 -37.54
N GLU A 35 39.69 16.58 -37.08
CA GLU A 35 39.93 16.91 -35.66
C GLU A 35 38.67 17.44 -34.95
N VAL A 36 37.77 18.09 -35.69
CA VAL A 36 36.51 18.65 -35.17
C VAL A 36 35.32 17.75 -35.51
N ALA A 37 35.33 17.11 -36.67
CA ALA A 37 34.26 16.21 -37.12
C ALA A 37 34.06 15.01 -36.17
N VAL A 38 35.15 14.44 -35.65
CA VAL A 38 35.10 13.28 -34.74
C VAL A 38 34.43 13.65 -33.40
N PRO A 39 34.86 14.67 -32.65
CA PRO A 39 34.17 15.11 -31.43
C PRO A 39 32.69 15.47 -31.65
N VAL A 40 32.39 16.18 -32.73
CA VAL A 40 31.00 16.57 -33.07
C VAL A 40 30.13 15.34 -33.33
N SER A 41 30.65 14.34 -34.05
CA SER A 41 29.93 13.09 -34.32
C SER A 41 29.65 12.29 -33.05
N ILE A 42 30.60 12.24 -32.11
CA ILE A 42 30.43 11.61 -30.80
C ILE A 42 29.32 12.34 -30.01
N ALA A 43 29.36 13.67 -29.97
CA ALA A 43 28.35 14.47 -29.28
C ALA A 43 26.95 14.28 -29.87
N LEU A 44 26.82 14.28 -31.20
CA LEU A 44 25.55 14.02 -31.90
C LEU A 44 25.00 12.63 -31.61
N THR A 45 25.88 11.62 -31.59
CA THR A 45 25.50 10.24 -31.25
C THR A 45 25.00 10.16 -29.82
N ALA A 46 25.70 10.78 -28.86
CA ALA A 46 25.30 10.83 -27.46
C ALA A 46 23.95 11.54 -27.27
N LEU A 47 23.76 12.69 -27.94
CA LEU A 47 22.50 13.43 -27.90
C LEU A 47 21.33 12.62 -28.46
N SER A 48 21.55 11.89 -29.56
CA SER A 48 20.54 11.04 -30.18
C SER A 48 20.14 9.87 -29.28
N PHE A 49 21.13 9.26 -28.61
CA PHE A 49 20.88 8.22 -27.61
C PHE A 49 20.06 8.75 -26.43
N LEU A 50 20.40 9.95 -25.92
CA LEU A 50 19.65 10.62 -24.86
C LEU A 50 18.21 10.92 -25.28
N LEU A 51 18.01 11.54 -26.44
CA LEU A 51 16.67 11.88 -26.95
C LEU A 51 15.80 10.64 -27.15
N ASN A 52 16.36 9.55 -27.67
CA ASN A 52 15.63 8.29 -27.82
C ASN A 52 15.16 7.73 -26.46
N ARG A 53 15.99 7.85 -25.41
CA ARG A 53 15.62 7.45 -24.04
C ARG A 53 14.51 8.31 -23.45
N PHE A 54 14.54 9.63 -23.68
CA PHE A 54 13.54 10.56 -23.13
C PHE A 54 12.20 10.51 -23.87
N VAL A 55 12.21 10.42 -25.19
CA VAL A 55 10.99 10.50 -26.02
C VAL A 55 10.08 9.28 -25.84
N PHE A 56 10.63 8.12 -25.43
CA PHE A 56 9.88 6.88 -25.27
C PHE A 56 9.76 6.39 -23.82
N THR A 57 9.84 7.29 -22.85
CA THR A 57 9.51 6.95 -21.46
C THR A 57 7.99 7.01 -21.25
N TYR A 58 7.38 5.87 -20.93
CA TYR A 58 5.96 5.78 -20.58
C TYR A 58 5.79 5.65 -19.08
N VAL A 59 5.01 6.54 -18.48
CA VAL A 59 4.64 6.45 -17.07
C VAL A 59 3.38 5.61 -16.94
N VAL A 60 3.46 4.51 -16.21
CA VAL A 60 2.33 3.62 -15.92
C VAL A 60 1.99 3.75 -14.45
N PHE A 61 0.76 4.15 -14.16
CA PHE A 61 0.24 4.17 -12.79
C PHE A 61 -0.37 2.82 -12.43
N HIS A 62 0.30 2.09 -11.55
CA HIS A 62 -0.22 0.87 -10.95
C HIS A 62 -1.00 1.22 -9.68
N VAL A 63 -2.33 1.12 -9.74
CA VAL A 63 -3.22 1.41 -8.61
C VAL A 63 -3.49 0.11 -7.87
N MET A 64 -3.02 0.02 -6.62
CA MET A 64 -3.37 -1.11 -5.75
C MET A 64 -4.86 -1.05 -5.41
N PRO A 65 -5.52 -2.19 -5.10
CA PRO A 65 -6.91 -2.20 -4.65
C PRO A 65 -7.10 -1.23 -3.48
N MET A 66 -8.00 -0.26 -3.65
CA MET A 66 -8.25 0.82 -2.71
C MET A 66 -9.51 0.53 -1.88
N PRO A 67 -9.62 1.08 -0.66
CA PRO A 67 -10.86 1.07 0.10
C PRO A 67 -11.98 1.77 -0.68
N SER A 68 -13.19 1.23 -0.54
CA SER A 68 -14.38 1.91 -1.03
C SER A 68 -14.72 3.11 -0.13
N GLU A 69 -15.52 4.04 -0.65
CA GLU A 69 -16.08 5.12 0.17
C GLU A 69 -16.90 4.56 1.35
N GLY A 70 -17.59 3.43 1.15
CA GLY A 70 -18.32 2.73 2.20
C GLY A 70 -17.43 2.32 3.37
N MET A 71 -16.22 1.83 3.08
CA MET A 71 -15.24 1.46 4.11
C MET A 71 -14.79 2.68 4.93
N HIS A 72 -14.50 3.80 4.28
CA HIS A 72 -14.10 5.02 4.99
C HIS A 72 -15.20 5.60 5.86
N THR A 73 -16.45 5.58 5.39
CA THR A 73 -17.58 6.19 6.09
C THR A 73 -18.09 5.34 7.25
N HIS A 74 -17.92 4.02 7.17
CA HIS A 74 -18.53 3.07 8.11
C HIS A 74 -17.53 2.27 8.94
N VAL A 75 -16.24 2.61 8.92
CA VAL A 75 -15.28 2.07 9.89
C VAL A 75 -15.64 2.60 11.29
N LEU A 76 -15.86 1.69 12.23
CA LEU A 76 -16.14 2.00 13.63
C LEU A 76 -14.87 2.00 14.48
N GLY A 77 -13.86 1.24 14.05
CA GLY A 77 -12.53 1.26 14.64
C GLY A 77 -11.85 -0.10 14.56
N SER A 78 -11.04 -0.40 15.57
CA SER A 78 -10.28 -1.64 15.62
C SER A 78 -10.11 -2.16 17.04
N SER A 79 -9.83 -3.45 17.18
CA SER A 79 -9.56 -4.09 18.46
C SER A 79 -8.53 -5.20 18.32
N TRP A 80 -7.82 -5.47 19.42
CA TRP A 80 -7.07 -6.71 19.60
C TRP A 80 -8.04 -7.84 19.99
N ILE A 81 -7.72 -9.05 19.54
CA ILE A 81 -8.37 -10.30 19.95
C ILE A 81 -7.28 -11.32 20.25
N THR A 82 -7.52 -12.23 21.18
CA THR A 82 -6.61 -13.32 21.52
C THR A 82 -7.46 -14.49 22.01
N GLU A 83 -7.01 -15.71 21.78
CA GLU A 83 -7.68 -16.92 22.31
C GLU A 83 -7.34 -17.11 23.79
N ASP A 84 -6.10 -16.78 24.16
CA ASP A 84 -5.64 -16.77 25.55
C ASP A 84 -4.84 -15.49 25.87
N PRO A 85 -5.33 -14.60 26.75
CA PRO A 85 -4.62 -13.39 27.20
C PRO A 85 -3.34 -13.66 28.02
N ALA A 86 -3.19 -14.84 28.63
CA ALA A 86 -2.01 -15.17 29.40
C ALA A 86 -0.82 -15.44 28.48
N THR A 87 -1.04 -16.25 27.44
CA THR A 87 -0.02 -16.69 26.49
C THR A 87 0.07 -15.86 25.21
N MET A 88 -0.94 -15.01 24.93
CA MET A 88 -1.11 -14.33 23.64
C MET A 88 -1.30 -15.30 22.45
N GLU A 89 -1.78 -16.52 22.74
CA GLU A 89 -2.14 -17.47 21.70
C GLU A 89 -3.31 -16.95 20.86
N GLY A 90 -3.21 -17.11 19.54
CA GLY A 90 -4.24 -16.65 18.61
C GLY A 90 -4.37 -15.13 18.52
N LEU A 91 -3.33 -14.37 18.93
CA LEU A 91 -3.35 -12.91 18.89
C LEU A 91 -3.64 -12.38 17.49
N GLY A 92 -4.54 -11.41 17.44
CA GLY A 92 -5.00 -10.81 16.21
C GLY A 92 -5.49 -9.39 16.35
N PHE A 93 -5.60 -8.73 15.21
CA PHE A 93 -6.10 -7.38 15.04
C PHE A 93 -7.35 -7.41 14.17
N VAL A 94 -8.42 -6.73 14.61
CA VAL A 94 -9.72 -6.69 13.92
C VAL A 94 -10.03 -5.27 13.52
N ILE A 95 -10.38 -5.05 12.25
CA ILE A 95 -11.00 -3.79 11.79
C ILE A 95 -12.51 -3.97 11.79
N ILE A 96 -13.23 -3.09 12.46
CA ILE A 96 -14.65 -3.22 12.75
C ILE A 96 -15.42 -2.19 11.94
N TYR A 97 -16.42 -2.65 11.19
CA TYR A 97 -17.30 -1.83 10.38
C TYR A 97 -18.73 -1.81 10.92
N LYS A 98 -19.51 -0.80 10.53
CA LYS A 98 -20.92 -0.69 10.92
C LYS A 98 -21.79 -1.78 10.31
N TYR A 99 -21.50 -2.15 9.06
CA TYR A 99 -22.34 -3.04 8.28
C TYR A 99 -21.56 -4.24 7.73
N LYS A 100 -22.26 -5.36 7.57
CA LYS A 100 -21.71 -6.65 7.11
C LYS A 100 -21.18 -6.62 5.67
N ASP A 101 -21.88 -5.92 4.79
CA ASP A 101 -21.50 -5.70 3.40
C ASP A 101 -20.21 -4.88 3.29
N VAL A 102 -20.05 -3.84 4.11
CA VAL A 102 -18.79 -3.07 4.17
C VAL A 102 -17.64 -3.93 4.69
N ALA A 103 -17.88 -4.75 5.73
CA ALA A 103 -16.89 -5.71 6.20
C ALA A 103 -16.51 -6.75 5.12
N LYS A 104 -17.47 -7.17 4.29
CA LYS A 104 -17.22 -8.03 3.13
C LYS A 104 -16.33 -7.34 2.10
N GLU A 105 -16.59 -6.08 1.77
CA GLU A 105 -15.75 -5.29 0.86
C GLU A 105 -14.32 -5.19 1.36
N ALA A 106 -14.14 -4.80 2.63
CA ALA A 106 -12.84 -4.71 3.27
C ALA A 106 -12.09 -6.06 3.26
N PHE A 107 -12.77 -7.16 3.58
CA PHE A 107 -12.19 -8.49 3.51
C PHE A 107 -11.75 -8.85 2.09
N ASN A 108 -12.56 -8.55 1.07
CA ASN A 108 -12.23 -8.82 -0.31
C ASN A 108 -11.08 -7.94 -0.82
N MET A 109 -10.98 -6.69 -0.35
CA MET A 109 -9.82 -5.82 -0.62
C MET A 109 -8.54 -6.44 -0.07
N LEU A 110 -8.50 -6.82 1.21
CA LEU A 110 -7.34 -7.49 1.81
C LEU A 110 -7.01 -8.81 1.09
N LYS A 111 -8.03 -9.58 0.69
CA LYS A 111 -7.86 -10.80 -0.09
C LYS A 111 -7.24 -10.52 -1.46
N SER A 112 -7.59 -9.41 -2.09
CA SER A 112 -7.02 -9.00 -3.38
C SER A 112 -5.56 -8.55 -3.25
N TRP A 113 -5.17 -7.93 -2.13
CA TRP A 113 -3.77 -7.62 -1.85
C TRP A 113 -2.91 -8.89 -1.84
N ASN A 114 -3.42 -9.98 -1.28
CA ASN A 114 -2.73 -11.28 -1.24
C ASN A 114 -3.16 -12.28 -2.34
N TYR A 115 -3.52 -11.80 -3.53
CA TYR A 115 -3.81 -12.65 -4.71
C TYR A 115 -4.86 -13.73 -4.46
N GLY A 116 -5.93 -13.41 -3.72
CA GLY A 116 -6.99 -14.38 -3.43
C GLY A 116 -6.74 -15.25 -2.20
N ARG A 117 -5.56 -15.16 -1.56
CA ARG A 117 -5.15 -16.03 -0.46
C ARG A 117 -5.33 -15.36 0.90
N VAL A 118 -5.55 -16.19 1.92
CA VAL A 118 -5.68 -15.74 3.32
C VAL A 118 -4.44 -16.02 4.16
N ILE A 119 -3.44 -16.72 3.62
CA ILE A 119 -2.13 -16.91 4.25
C ILE A 119 -1.16 -16.02 3.51
N ASP A 120 -0.57 -15.04 4.18
CA ASP A 120 0.39 -14.13 3.60
C ASP A 120 1.81 -14.43 4.08
N ALA A 121 2.50 -15.27 3.30
CA ALA A 121 3.90 -15.62 3.53
C ALA A 121 4.88 -14.67 2.82
N SER A 122 4.39 -13.78 1.96
CA SER A 122 5.23 -12.97 1.06
C SER A 122 5.11 -11.47 1.31
N GLU A 123 4.59 -11.07 2.48
CA GLU A 123 4.40 -9.65 2.85
C GLU A 123 3.60 -8.88 1.78
N ASN A 124 2.54 -9.48 1.24
CA ASN A 124 1.62 -8.79 0.32
C ASN A 124 0.68 -7.84 1.07
N ILE A 125 0.45 -8.09 2.35
CA ILE A 125 -0.23 -7.25 3.32
C ILE A 125 0.81 -6.85 4.36
N THR A 126 1.15 -5.57 4.41
CA THR A 126 2.12 -5.08 5.39
C THR A 126 1.38 -4.61 6.64
N PHE A 127 1.74 -5.17 7.79
CA PHE A 127 1.28 -4.76 9.11
C PHE A 127 2.47 -4.30 9.94
N ARG A 128 2.49 -3.02 10.33
CA ARG A 128 3.57 -2.44 11.13
C ARG A 128 3.01 -1.71 12.34
N ALA A 129 3.37 -2.17 13.52
CA ALA A 129 3.18 -1.42 14.75
C ALA A 129 4.40 -0.52 15.02
N VAL A 130 4.16 0.69 15.51
CA VAL A 130 5.16 1.70 15.82
C VAL A 130 4.89 2.23 17.23
N ARG A 131 5.93 2.28 18.08
CA ARG A 131 5.87 2.96 19.37
C ARG A 131 6.12 4.45 19.14
N GLU A 132 5.13 5.30 19.45
CA GLU A 132 5.18 6.75 19.22
C GLU A 132 5.65 7.53 20.48
N GLY A 133 5.79 6.84 21.61
CA GLY A 133 6.18 7.42 22.91
C GLY A 133 5.00 7.67 23.86
N GLY A 134 5.28 7.71 25.18
CA GLY A 134 4.25 7.97 26.20
C GLY A 134 3.13 6.93 26.27
N GLY A 135 3.43 5.66 25.95
CA GLY A 135 2.42 4.58 25.89
C GLY A 135 1.50 4.65 24.66
N LYS A 136 1.85 5.48 23.66
CA LYS A 136 1.12 5.58 22.40
C LYS A 136 1.73 4.72 21.32
N TYR A 137 0.87 4.20 20.47
CA TYR A 137 1.22 3.31 19.38
C TYR A 137 0.47 3.68 18.10
N SER A 138 1.10 3.46 16.96
CA SER A 138 0.46 3.51 15.64
C SER A 138 0.53 2.12 15.00
N ILE A 139 -0.51 1.73 14.28
CA ILE A 139 -0.50 0.57 13.40
C ILE A 139 -0.72 1.06 11.99
N PHE A 140 0.16 0.66 11.08
CA PHE A 140 0.09 0.92 9.65
C PHE A 140 -0.26 -0.38 8.94
N LEU A 141 -1.34 -0.33 8.15
CA LEU A 141 -1.81 -1.42 7.31
C LEU A 141 -1.89 -0.94 5.86
N TYR A 142 -1.20 -1.63 4.95
CA TYR A 142 -1.14 -1.24 3.54
C TYR A 142 -0.71 -2.40 2.65
N PRO A 143 -0.94 -2.32 1.32
CA PRO A 143 -0.45 -3.33 0.41
C PRO A 143 1.09 -3.29 0.31
N GLY A 144 1.70 -4.46 0.41
CA GLY A 144 3.14 -4.64 0.21
C GLY A 144 3.59 -4.33 -1.22
N ASN A 145 4.85 -4.65 -1.55
CA ASN A 145 5.41 -4.30 -2.86
C ASN A 145 4.86 -5.15 -4.01
N ARG A 146 4.22 -6.30 -3.73
CA ARG A 146 3.48 -7.14 -4.70
C ARG A 146 4.21 -7.27 -6.05
N LEU A 147 5.48 -7.69 -6.00
CA LEU A 147 6.41 -7.70 -7.14
C LEU A 147 5.82 -8.36 -8.40
N LYS A 148 5.08 -9.47 -8.23
CA LYS A 148 4.41 -10.16 -9.33
C LYS A 148 3.38 -9.26 -10.06
N SER A 149 2.52 -8.57 -9.31
CA SER A 149 1.53 -7.62 -9.86
C SER A 149 2.19 -6.44 -10.61
N LEU A 150 3.36 -5.99 -10.13
CA LEU A 150 4.14 -4.95 -10.79
C LEU A 150 4.77 -5.46 -12.09
N GLN A 151 5.33 -6.67 -12.09
CA GLN A 151 5.88 -7.32 -13.29
C GLN A 151 4.81 -7.57 -14.35
N GLU A 152 3.61 -8.00 -13.96
CA GLU A 152 2.47 -8.17 -14.86
C GLU A 152 2.05 -6.82 -15.49
N SER A 153 2.08 -5.74 -14.71
CA SER A 153 1.78 -4.39 -15.21
C SER A 153 2.85 -3.89 -16.18
N GLU A 154 4.13 -4.18 -15.90
CA GLU A 154 5.24 -3.86 -16.80
C GLU A 154 5.12 -4.62 -18.13
N THR A 155 4.84 -5.92 -18.04
CA THR A 155 4.69 -6.80 -19.21
C THR A 155 3.58 -6.30 -20.11
N ARG A 156 2.40 -6.01 -19.54
CA ARG A 156 1.26 -5.47 -20.28
C ARG A 156 1.57 -4.09 -20.90
N ALA A 157 2.35 -3.26 -20.22
CA ALA A 157 2.79 -1.99 -20.78
C ALA A 157 3.75 -2.18 -21.96
N LYS A 158 4.68 -3.13 -21.88
CA LYS A 158 5.58 -3.49 -22.99
C LYS A 158 4.83 -4.10 -24.18
N GLU A 159 3.78 -4.89 -23.95
CA GLU A 159 2.92 -5.38 -25.03
C GLU A 159 2.18 -4.24 -25.75
N LEU A 160 1.70 -3.24 -25.00
CA LEU A 160 0.96 -2.11 -25.56
C LEU A 160 1.84 -1.07 -26.25
N TYR A 161 3.02 -0.78 -25.69
CA TYR A 161 3.90 0.29 -26.16
C TYR A 161 5.10 -0.23 -26.97
N GLY A 162 5.39 -1.53 -26.94
CA GLY A 162 6.52 -2.19 -27.61
C GLY A 162 7.61 -2.62 -26.62
N SER A 163 8.27 -3.75 -26.90
CA SER A 163 9.25 -4.43 -26.02
C SER A 163 10.39 -3.53 -25.55
N ASP A 164 10.86 -2.63 -26.41
CA ASP A 164 12.02 -1.76 -26.17
C ASP A 164 11.63 -0.45 -25.46
N SER A 165 10.35 -0.30 -25.08
CA SER A 165 9.88 0.94 -24.45
C SER A 165 10.40 1.05 -23.02
N HIS A 166 10.83 2.25 -22.64
CA HIS A 166 11.19 2.54 -21.26
C HIS A 166 9.92 2.75 -20.43
N ILE A 167 9.58 1.77 -19.59
CA ILE A 167 8.41 1.83 -18.72
C ILE A 167 8.84 2.30 -17.33
N ASN A 168 8.26 3.38 -16.85
CA ASN A 168 8.40 3.86 -15.47
C ASN A 168 7.10 3.58 -14.71
N ILE A 169 7.11 2.58 -13.83
CA ILE A 169 5.95 2.24 -13.01
C ILE A 169 5.92 3.12 -11.77
N ARG A 170 4.82 3.86 -11.61
CA ARG A 170 4.47 4.59 -10.39
C ARG A 170 3.38 3.81 -9.67
N VAL A 171 3.57 3.51 -8.39
CA VAL A 171 2.62 2.73 -7.61
C VAL A 171 1.80 3.67 -6.72
N ALA A 172 0.49 3.59 -6.82
CA ALA A 172 -0.43 4.24 -5.89
C ALA A 172 -0.88 3.19 -4.86
N LYS A 173 -0.57 3.45 -3.59
CA LYS A 173 -0.96 2.64 -2.43
C LYS A 173 -1.82 3.46 -1.48
N VAL A 174 -2.68 2.79 -0.73
CA VAL A 174 -3.38 3.35 0.42
C VAL A 174 -2.69 2.91 1.70
N TYR A 175 -2.69 3.79 2.68
CA TYR A 175 -2.20 3.53 4.02
C TYR A 175 -3.34 3.72 5.00
N GLU A 176 -3.67 2.68 5.76
CA GLU A 176 -4.55 2.78 6.91
C GLU A 176 -3.69 2.90 8.16
N GLN A 177 -3.88 4.01 8.88
CA GLN A 177 -3.21 4.26 10.15
C GLN A 177 -4.22 4.20 11.28
N PHE A 178 -3.90 3.41 12.30
CA PHE A 178 -4.67 3.32 13.55
C PHE A 178 -3.79 3.79 14.69
N CYS A 179 -4.19 4.86 15.38
CA CYS A 179 -3.45 5.40 16.51
C CYS A 179 -4.13 5.00 17.82
N PHE A 180 -3.32 4.66 18.81
CA PHE A 180 -3.76 4.15 20.09
C PHE A 180 -3.03 4.82 21.23
N ASP A 181 -3.76 5.09 22.31
CA ASP A 181 -3.20 5.47 23.60
C ASP A 181 -3.48 4.33 24.58
N TYR A 182 -2.43 3.58 24.92
CA TYR A 182 -2.48 2.46 25.85
C TYR A 182 -1.73 2.76 27.14
N SER A 183 -1.51 4.04 27.45
CA SER A 183 -0.84 4.49 28.68
C SER A 183 -1.46 3.94 29.98
N THR A 184 -2.73 3.53 29.93
CA THR A 184 -3.49 3.03 31.08
C THR A 184 -4.02 1.60 30.91
N ASP A 185 -3.70 0.91 29.81
CA ASP A 185 -4.25 -0.41 29.47
C ASP A 185 -3.14 -1.44 29.25
N GLU A 186 -2.73 -2.09 30.35
CA GLU A 186 -1.64 -3.06 30.36
C GLU A 186 -1.92 -4.28 29.47
N LEU A 187 -3.18 -4.69 29.31
CA LEU A 187 -3.52 -5.82 28.45
C LEU A 187 -3.32 -5.46 26.97
N LYS A 188 -3.78 -4.28 26.54
CA LYS A 188 -3.56 -3.82 25.16
C LYS A 188 -2.10 -3.53 24.87
N LYS A 189 -1.37 -3.01 25.85
CA LYS A 189 0.09 -2.88 25.77
C LYS A 189 0.74 -4.25 25.57
N LYS A 190 0.38 -5.24 26.38
CA LYS A 190 0.86 -6.63 26.23
C LYS A 190 0.56 -7.21 24.85
N CYS A 191 -0.61 -6.93 24.27
CA CYS A 191 -0.95 -7.36 22.90
C CYS A 191 0.02 -6.81 21.86
N ILE A 192 0.34 -5.51 21.91
CA ILE A 192 1.32 -4.92 20.97
C ILE A 192 2.72 -5.45 21.25
N GLU A 193 3.14 -5.46 22.50
CA GLU A 193 4.51 -5.86 22.88
C GLU A 193 4.77 -7.36 22.63
N ALA A 194 3.73 -8.19 22.47
CA ALA A 194 3.87 -9.59 22.08
C ALA A 194 4.28 -9.77 20.61
N ILE A 195 4.03 -8.78 19.74
CA ILE A 195 4.23 -8.87 18.28
C ILE A 195 5.60 -9.47 17.90
N PRO A 196 6.76 -9.03 18.43
CA PRO A 196 8.07 -9.58 18.04
C PRO A 196 8.24 -11.08 18.30
N TYR A 197 7.41 -11.67 19.17
CA TYR A 197 7.53 -13.05 19.63
C TYR A 197 6.53 -14.00 18.95
N LEU A 198 5.63 -13.46 18.11
CA LEU A 198 4.63 -14.27 17.42
C LEU A 198 5.22 -14.88 16.15
N SER A 199 4.84 -16.13 15.86
CA SER A 199 5.10 -16.76 14.56
C SER A 199 4.06 -16.38 13.48
N GLU A 200 2.93 -15.83 13.92
CA GLU A 200 1.81 -15.47 13.09
C GLU A 200 0.95 -14.42 13.80
N LEU A 201 0.44 -13.46 13.03
CA LEU A 201 -0.55 -12.50 13.49
C LEU A 201 -1.84 -12.66 12.69
N LEU A 202 -2.98 -12.74 13.38
CA LEU A 202 -4.28 -12.80 12.73
C LEU A 202 -4.79 -11.40 12.39
N LEU A 203 -5.00 -11.08 11.12
CA LEU A 203 -5.73 -9.88 10.71
C LEU A 203 -7.16 -10.26 10.33
N LYS A 204 -8.16 -9.71 11.01
CA LYS A 204 -9.57 -10.00 10.75
C LYS A 204 -10.37 -8.74 10.44
N VAL A 205 -11.54 -8.97 9.85
CA VAL A 205 -12.54 -7.93 9.62
C VAL A 205 -13.81 -8.33 10.35
N GLY A 206 -14.38 -7.39 11.10
CA GLY A 206 -15.61 -7.54 11.85
C GLY A 206 -16.66 -6.51 11.48
N TYR A 207 -17.88 -6.76 11.90
CA TYR A 207 -19.02 -5.85 11.76
C TYR A 207 -19.89 -5.90 13.02
N VAL A 208 -20.74 -4.89 13.21
CA VAL A 208 -21.69 -4.89 14.34
C VAL A 208 -23.04 -5.45 13.89
N GLU A 209 -23.55 -6.44 14.63
CA GLU A 209 -24.86 -7.06 14.42
C GLU A 209 -25.51 -7.31 15.79
N ASN A 210 -26.74 -6.82 15.98
CA ASN A 210 -27.45 -6.91 17.26
C ASN A 210 -26.67 -6.35 18.46
N GLY A 211 -25.82 -5.34 18.21
CA GLY A 211 -24.96 -4.72 19.22
C GLY A 211 -23.66 -5.47 19.51
N GLU A 212 -23.43 -6.64 18.91
CA GLU A 212 -22.23 -7.43 19.12
C GLU A 212 -21.29 -7.35 17.90
N ILE A 213 -19.98 -7.51 18.15
CA ILE A 213 -18.99 -7.59 17.08
C ILE A 213 -18.99 -9.02 16.52
N GLN A 214 -19.38 -9.16 15.27
CA GLN A 214 -19.32 -10.40 14.51
C GLN A 214 -18.10 -10.38 13.59
N LEU A 215 -17.40 -11.51 13.47
CA LEU A 215 -16.31 -11.65 12.50
C LEU A 215 -16.88 -12.01 11.13
N TYR A 216 -16.48 -11.28 10.08
CA TYR A 216 -16.90 -11.58 8.72
C TYR A 216 -16.40 -12.96 8.26
N SER A 217 -15.21 -13.38 8.71
CA SER A 217 -14.61 -14.67 8.42
C SER A 217 -13.95 -15.25 9.66
N LYS A 218 -14.23 -16.54 9.95
CA LYS A 218 -13.60 -17.26 11.08
C LYS A 218 -12.08 -17.34 10.94
N ARG A 219 -11.59 -17.63 9.73
CA ARG A 219 -10.17 -17.88 9.45
C ARG A 219 -9.33 -16.60 9.47
N GLY A 220 -9.90 -15.45 9.11
CA GLY A 220 -9.13 -14.21 8.96
C GLY A 220 -7.98 -14.33 7.94
N PHE A 221 -7.02 -13.41 8.03
CA PHE A 221 -5.74 -13.44 7.35
C PHE A 221 -4.65 -13.82 8.33
N ARG A 222 -3.76 -14.71 7.89
CA ARG A 222 -2.60 -15.17 8.65
C ARG A 222 -1.36 -14.49 8.09
N LEU A 223 -0.88 -13.45 8.80
CA LEU A 223 0.29 -12.68 8.40
C LEU A 223 1.53 -13.36 8.97
N LYS A 224 2.54 -13.63 8.13
CA LYS A 224 3.84 -14.17 8.57
C LYS A 224 4.92 -13.11 8.75
N ASN A 225 4.76 -11.97 8.08
CA ASN A 225 5.70 -10.85 8.15
C ASN A 225 4.97 -9.64 8.71
N PHE A 226 5.34 -9.24 9.91
CA PHE A 226 4.82 -8.08 10.63
C PHE A 226 5.90 -7.60 11.60
N THR A 227 5.87 -6.33 11.98
CA THR A 227 6.93 -5.77 12.83
C THR A 227 6.37 -4.82 13.87
N LEU A 228 7.02 -4.80 15.03
CA LEU A 228 6.95 -3.69 15.99
C LEU A 228 8.29 -2.96 15.98
N ARG A 229 8.26 -1.63 15.89
CA ARG A 229 9.47 -0.78 15.91
C ARG A 229 9.24 0.46 16.76
N ASP A 230 10.29 1.05 17.26
CA ASP A 230 10.23 2.39 17.82
C ASP A 230 10.19 3.44 16.70
N ARG A 231 9.54 4.57 16.95
CA ARG A 231 9.55 5.70 16.01
C ARG A 231 10.98 6.23 15.91
N VAL A 232 11.62 6.02 14.77
CA VAL A 232 12.90 6.62 14.39
C VAL A 232 12.62 7.59 13.25
N ASP A 233 12.18 8.80 13.59
CA ASP A 233 11.78 9.89 12.67
C ASP A 233 10.64 9.57 11.65
N PRO A 234 9.95 10.58 11.09
CA PRO A 234 8.84 10.35 10.16
C PRO A 234 9.33 9.73 8.85
N MET A 235 8.56 8.77 8.31
CA MET A 235 8.69 8.38 6.90
C MET A 235 8.43 9.61 6.02
N LEU A 236 9.49 10.32 5.66
CA LEU A 236 9.46 11.36 4.64
C LEU A 236 9.13 10.70 3.29
N GLY A 237 7.93 10.97 2.76
CA GLY A 237 7.63 10.71 1.34
C GLY A 237 6.26 10.15 1.00
N GLU A 238 5.41 9.85 1.98
CA GLU A 238 4.08 9.28 1.70
C GLU A 238 3.00 10.32 2.04
N ILE A 239 2.00 10.45 1.17
CA ILE A 239 0.83 11.31 1.41
C ILE A 239 0.07 10.69 2.59
N GLU A 240 0.45 11.08 3.81
CA GLU A 240 -0.26 10.79 5.04
C GLU A 240 -1.60 11.54 4.98
N ARG A 241 -2.66 10.85 4.56
CA ARG A 241 -3.98 11.23 5.02
C ARG A 241 -4.15 10.64 6.41
N SER A 242 -3.69 11.40 7.40
CA SER A 242 -4.06 11.19 8.80
C SER A 242 -5.60 11.17 8.88
N ILE A 243 -6.18 10.00 9.12
CA ILE A 243 -7.53 9.93 9.65
C ILE A 243 -7.38 10.35 11.11
N LYS A 244 -7.49 11.66 11.37
CA LYS A 244 -7.63 12.17 12.73
C LYS A 244 -8.86 11.52 13.33
N TRP A 245 -8.63 10.59 14.26
CA TRP A 245 -9.69 10.08 15.12
C TRP A 245 -10.28 11.25 15.89
N GLY A 246 -11.57 11.51 15.65
CA GLY A 246 -12.39 12.21 16.62
C GLY A 246 -12.47 11.34 17.86
N ASN A 247 -12.12 11.90 19.02
CA ASN A 247 -12.28 11.26 20.32
C ASN A 247 -13.66 10.54 20.38
N PRO A 248 -13.72 9.20 20.51
CA PRO A 248 -14.98 8.46 20.55
C PRO A 248 -15.89 8.94 21.70
N ALA A 249 -15.32 9.56 22.74
CA ALA A 249 -16.08 10.14 23.86
C ALA A 249 -16.97 11.33 23.46
N LYS A 250 -16.73 11.98 22.30
CA LYS A 250 -17.50 13.17 21.90
C LYS A 250 -18.56 12.92 20.82
N LYS A 251 -18.59 11.74 20.17
CA LYS A 251 -19.54 11.43 19.09
C LYS A 251 -19.96 9.95 18.94
N LEU A 252 -19.74 9.09 19.93
CA LEU A 252 -20.44 7.80 19.94
C LEU A 252 -21.90 8.02 20.37
N PRO A 253 -22.90 7.64 19.56
CA PRO A 253 -24.29 7.58 20.01
C PRO A 253 -24.38 6.78 21.31
N GLU A 254 -25.23 7.19 22.26
CA GLU A 254 -25.31 6.61 23.62
C GLU A 254 -25.39 5.07 23.64
N ILE A 255 -25.99 4.47 22.60
CA ILE A 255 -26.09 3.03 22.43
C ILE A 255 -24.73 2.32 22.33
N ASN A 256 -23.72 2.96 21.73
CA ASN A 256 -22.38 2.42 21.56
C ASN A 256 -21.53 2.55 22.84
N GLN A 257 -21.77 3.58 23.66
CA GLN A 257 -21.14 3.71 24.98
C GLN A 257 -21.69 2.67 25.95
N ALA A 258 -23.01 2.43 25.92
CA ALA A 258 -23.65 1.37 26.70
C ALA A 258 -23.14 -0.02 26.31
N LEU A 259 -22.92 -0.29 25.01
CA LEU A 259 -22.38 -1.55 24.52
C LEU A 259 -20.92 -1.79 24.91
N VAL A 260 -20.05 -0.79 24.79
CA VAL A 260 -18.66 -0.89 25.27
C VAL A 260 -18.62 -1.12 26.79
N LYS A 261 -19.49 -0.45 27.56
CA LYS A 261 -19.61 -0.68 29.00
C LYS A 261 -20.07 -2.10 29.33
N ARG A 262 -21.04 -2.64 28.57
CA ARG A 262 -21.60 -3.99 28.77
C ARG A 262 -20.61 -5.10 28.38
N VAL A 263 -19.84 -4.89 27.31
CA VAL A 263 -18.76 -5.80 26.89
C VAL A 263 -17.64 -5.80 27.94
N ASN A 264 -17.23 -4.63 28.42
CA ASN A 264 -16.22 -4.53 29.49
C ASN A 264 -16.70 -5.10 30.83
N GLN A 265 -18.00 -5.06 31.12
CA GLN A 265 -18.58 -5.64 32.32
C GLN A 265 -18.67 -7.17 32.25
N ARG A 266 -19.09 -7.74 31.11
CA ARG A 266 -19.09 -9.20 30.89
C ARG A 266 -17.69 -9.82 30.90
N LEU A 267 -16.66 -9.06 30.50
CA LEU A 267 -15.26 -9.49 30.61
C LEU A 267 -14.77 -9.55 32.06
N LYS A 268 -15.38 -8.80 32.99
CA LYS A 268 -15.08 -8.88 34.44
C LYS A 268 -15.88 -9.97 35.14
N GLU A 269 -17.04 -10.34 34.60
CA GLU A 269 -17.93 -11.36 35.17
C GLU A 269 -17.55 -12.79 34.72
N ASN A 270 -16.65 -12.93 33.75
CA ASN A 270 -16.10 -14.21 33.27
C ASN A 270 -14.63 -14.45 33.71
N THR A 271 -14.17 -13.72 34.72
CA THR A 271 -13.00 -14.03 35.58
C THR A 271 -13.50 -14.41 36.97
#